data_AF-A0A521SG89-F1
#
_entry.id   AF-A0A521SG89-F1
#
_cell.length_a   1.000
_cell.length_b   1.000
_cell.length_c   1.000
_cell.angle_alpha   90.00
_cell.angle_beta   90.00
_cell.angle_gamma   90.00
#
_symmetry.space_group_name_H-M   'P 1'
#
loop_
_entity.id
_entity.type
_entity.pdbx_description
1 polymer ?
#
loop_
_entity_poly.entity_id
_entity_poly.type
_entity_poly.pdbx_seq_one_letter_code
_entity_poly.pdbx_strand_id
1 'polypeptide(L)'
;MVKKIKKKIQKGPKATYAVPLVMALTALYGPRREGKDFRHLLEGADEIRKALQLHLGQSLLLTDRPLSTAEYLSWGFKSRPARLAEMFSNSGLLPMGPAADNDQEGEPQLGILPMIALIQDRGLNDFSERLGEELAEVSRVSFQNAIYSALGLIPGYDLLLYTPPCPAQGLNHAIDSLNASLKEAFEQAAVPFPGPFPTLPESALASIPLKEPCAK
;
A
#
# COMPACT_ATOMS: atom_id res chain seq x y z
N MET A 1 -19.77 -34.60 -19.18
CA MET A 1 -18.32 -34.39 -19.37
C MET A 1 -18.10 -32.90 -19.67
N VAL A 2 -17.72 -32.09 -18.67
CA VAL A 2 -17.62 -30.63 -18.84
C VAL A 2 -16.24 -30.29 -19.42
N LYS A 3 -16.20 -29.73 -20.64
CA LYS A 3 -14.95 -29.25 -21.25
C LYS A 3 -14.37 -28.12 -20.39
N LYS A 4 -13.27 -28.37 -19.68
CA LYS A 4 -12.47 -27.31 -19.04
C LYS A 4 -11.92 -26.40 -20.14
N ILE A 5 -12.52 -25.22 -20.30
CA ILE A 5 -11.98 -24.16 -21.15
C ILE A 5 -10.70 -23.67 -20.47
N LYS A 6 -9.53 -24.01 -21.04
CA LYS A 6 -8.25 -23.46 -20.57
C LYS A 6 -8.18 -22.00 -21.00
N LYS A 7 -8.27 -21.06 -20.05
CA LYS A 7 -7.96 -19.64 -20.26
C LYS A 7 -6.57 -19.53 -20.89
N LYS A 8 -6.48 -18.92 -22.08
CA LYS A 8 -5.24 -18.80 -22.84
C LYS A 8 -4.47 -17.59 -22.31
N ILE A 9 -3.41 -17.81 -21.54
CA ILE A 9 -2.54 -16.74 -21.07
C ILE A 9 -1.77 -16.19 -22.27
N GLN A 10 -1.92 -14.90 -22.59
CA GLN A 10 -1.09 -14.26 -23.60
C GLN A 10 0.35 -14.17 -23.07
N LYS A 11 1.30 -14.68 -23.86
CA LYS A 11 2.74 -14.50 -23.64
C LYS A 11 3.29 -13.59 -24.74
N GLY A 12 4.20 -12.69 -24.40
CA GLY A 12 4.85 -11.77 -25.34
C GLY A 12 4.79 -10.30 -24.91
N PRO A 13 5.31 -9.38 -25.73
CA PRO A 13 5.54 -7.98 -25.33
C PRO A 13 4.27 -7.16 -25.02
N LYS A 14 3.09 -7.68 -25.41
CA LYS A 14 1.77 -7.09 -25.12
C LYS A 14 1.09 -7.71 -23.89
N ALA A 15 1.67 -8.75 -23.30
CA ALA A 15 1.14 -9.37 -22.08
C ALA A 15 1.13 -8.33 -20.96
N THR A 16 0.03 -8.29 -20.20
CA THR A 16 -0.10 -7.44 -19.01
C THR A 16 0.07 -8.31 -17.78
N TYR A 17 0.88 -7.85 -16.84
CA TYR A 17 1.09 -8.48 -15.55
C TYR A 17 0.50 -7.61 -14.45
N ALA A 18 -0.08 -8.27 -13.46
CA ALA A 18 -0.46 -7.69 -12.19
C ALA A 18 0.70 -7.86 -11.20
N VAL A 19 1.25 -6.75 -10.73
CA VAL A 19 2.35 -6.71 -9.77
C VAL A 19 1.80 -6.22 -8.42
N PRO A 20 1.77 -7.07 -7.37
CA PRO A 20 1.30 -6.66 -6.07
C PRO A 20 2.35 -5.80 -5.36
N LEU A 21 1.92 -4.61 -4.96
CA LEU A 21 2.73 -3.64 -4.24
C LEU A 21 2.10 -3.35 -2.87
N VAL A 22 2.91 -2.80 -1.98
CA VAL A 22 2.49 -2.29 -0.69
C VAL A 22 3.19 -0.98 -0.40
N MET A 23 2.54 -0.16 0.42
CA MET A 23 3.14 0.98 1.08
C MET A 23 2.80 0.87 2.57
N ALA A 24 3.82 0.85 3.42
CA ALA A 24 3.65 0.93 4.86
C ALA A 24 3.55 2.40 5.25
N LEU A 25 2.59 2.74 6.11
CA LEU A 25 2.43 4.09 6.62
C LEU A 25 1.94 4.10 8.07
N THR A 26 2.16 5.23 8.75
CA THR A 26 1.58 5.56 10.05
C THR A 26 1.33 7.06 10.11
N ALA A 27 0.24 7.45 10.76
CA ALA A 27 -0.06 8.85 11.05
C ALA A 27 0.14 9.11 12.54
N LEU A 28 0.95 10.12 12.87
CA LEU A 28 1.20 10.58 14.23
C LEU A 28 0.52 11.93 14.45
N TYR A 29 0.01 12.15 15.65
CA TYR A 29 -0.70 13.36 16.06
C TYR A 29 -0.20 13.83 17.44
N GLY A 30 0.01 15.14 17.62
CA GLY A 30 0.45 15.72 18.89
C GLY A 30 -0.56 15.54 20.02
N PRO A 31 -0.28 15.92 21.28
CA PRO A 31 0.92 16.58 21.84
C PRO A 31 1.95 15.63 22.48
N ARG A 32 1.77 14.30 22.39
CA ARG A 32 2.79 13.29 22.80
C ARG A 32 3.09 12.24 21.70
N ARG A 33 2.72 12.55 20.45
CA ARG A 33 2.80 11.70 19.24
C ARG A 33 1.99 10.41 19.35
N GLU A 34 0.70 10.56 19.62
CA GLU A 34 -0.27 9.47 19.58
C GLU A 34 -0.57 9.08 18.13
N GLY A 35 -0.85 7.81 17.87
CA GLY A 35 -1.25 7.36 16.54
C GLY A 35 -2.71 7.68 16.24
N LYS A 36 -3.00 8.15 15.03
CA LYS A 36 -4.40 8.18 14.54
C LYS A 36 -4.79 6.83 13.97
N ASP A 37 -6.05 6.43 14.16
CA ASP A 37 -6.64 5.40 13.31
C ASP A 37 -6.98 6.01 11.96
N PHE A 38 -6.38 5.45 10.91
CA PHE A 38 -6.55 5.89 9.53
C PHE A 38 -7.11 4.78 8.63
N ARG A 39 -7.60 3.69 9.24
CA ARG A 39 -8.25 2.56 8.56
C ARG A 39 -9.72 2.83 8.25
N HIS A 40 -10.25 4.02 8.56
CA HIS A 40 -11.54 4.42 8.03
C HIS A 40 -11.45 4.61 6.50
N LEU A 41 -12.59 4.50 5.81
CA LEU A 41 -12.67 4.67 4.35
C LEU A 41 -11.95 5.96 3.96
N LEU A 42 -10.96 5.84 3.06
CA LEU A 42 -10.32 7.02 2.50
C LEU A 42 -11.30 7.64 1.50
N GLU A 43 -12.05 8.65 1.93
CA GLU A 43 -12.87 9.47 1.02
C GLU A 43 -12.04 10.06 -0.15
N GLY A 44 -10.71 10.10 0.00
CA GLY A 44 -9.73 10.48 -1.03
C GLY A 44 -8.94 9.33 -1.70
N ALA A 45 -9.42 8.08 -1.66
CA ALA A 45 -8.69 6.93 -2.22
C ALA A 45 -8.35 7.10 -3.71
N ASP A 46 -9.24 7.75 -4.47
CA ASP A 46 -9.00 8.00 -5.90
C ASP A 46 -7.92 9.06 -6.15
N GLU A 47 -7.85 10.10 -5.33
CA GLU A 47 -6.80 11.13 -5.37
C GLU A 47 -5.44 10.51 -5.02
N ILE A 48 -5.40 9.69 -3.97
CA ILE A 48 -4.20 8.95 -3.57
C ILE A 48 -3.74 8.04 -4.71
N ARG A 49 -4.66 7.28 -5.30
CA ARG A 49 -4.38 6.42 -6.45
C ARG A 49 -3.81 7.23 -7.61
N LYS A 50 -4.42 8.35 -7.98
CA LYS A 50 -3.94 9.22 -9.08
C LYS A 50 -2.51 9.74 -8.82
N ALA A 51 -2.22 10.17 -7.59
CA ALA A 51 -0.88 10.64 -7.21
C ALA A 51 0.17 9.52 -7.35
N LEU A 52 -0.15 8.31 -6.89
CA LEU A 52 0.74 7.15 -7.01
C LEU A 52 0.88 6.65 -8.45
N GLN A 53 -0.18 6.73 -9.25
CA GLN A 53 -0.14 6.43 -10.69
C GLN A 53 0.79 7.39 -11.44
N LEU A 54 0.75 8.67 -11.10
CA LEU A 54 1.62 9.67 -11.71
C LEU A 54 3.09 9.36 -11.43
N HIS A 55 3.41 8.97 -10.21
CA HIS A 55 4.78 8.59 -9.82
C HIS A 55 5.25 7.30 -10.51
N LEU A 56 4.45 6.23 -10.44
CA LEU A 56 4.83 4.93 -10.99
C LEU A 56 4.75 4.89 -12.52
N GLY A 57 3.98 5.78 -13.14
CA GLY A 57 3.75 5.81 -14.59
C GLY A 57 2.93 4.62 -15.10
N GLN A 58 2.21 3.91 -14.23
CA GLN A 58 1.45 2.70 -14.56
C GLN A 58 -0.02 2.81 -14.13
N SER A 59 -0.88 1.98 -14.74
CA SER A 59 -2.23 1.79 -14.22
C SER A 59 -2.17 1.08 -12.87
N LEU A 60 -2.92 1.57 -11.88
CA LEU A 60 -2.84 1.11 -10.50
C LEU A 60 -4.24 0.81 -9.98
N LEU A 61 -4.35 -0.29 -9.24
CA LEU A 61 -5.46 -0.57 -8.35
C LEU A 61 -5.01 -0.32 -6.92
N LEU A 62 -5.86 0.32 -6.14
CA LEU A 62 -5.60 0.67 -4.75
C LEU A 62 -6.73 0.16 -3.87
N THR A 63 -6.46 -0.28 -2.65
CA THR A 63 -7.56 -0.45 -1.68
C THR A 63 -8.17 0.91 -1.32
N ASP A 64 -9.45 0.89 -0.97
CA ASP A 64 -10.19 2.08 -0.52
C ASP A 64 -9.78 2.58 0.89
N ARG A 65 -8.94 1.82 1.58
CA ARG A 65 -8.33 2.18 2.86
C ARG A 65 -7.06 1.38 3.14
N PRO A 66 -6.19 1.82 4.06
CA PRO A 66 -5.13 0.99 4.60
C PRO A 66 -5.71 -0.13 5.47
N LEU A 67 -4.99 -1.24 5.50
CA LEU A 67 -5.33 -2.43 6.24
C LEU A 67 -4.42 -2.57 7.45
N SER A 68 -4.96 -3.08 8.55
CA SER A 68 -4.12 -3.61 9.63
C SER A 68 -3.31 -4.81 9.14
N THR A 69 -2.26 -5.16 9.88
CA THR A 69 -1.49 -6.39 9.66
C THR A 69 -2.38 -7.64 9.58
N ALA A 70 -3.32 -7.79 10.51
CA ALA A 70 -4.19 -8.95 10.57
C ALA A 70 -5.12 -9.04 9.34
N GLU A 71 -5.69 -7.92 8.92
CA GLU A 71 -6.52 -7.84 7.71
C GLU A 71 -5.69 -8.15 6.47
N TYR A 72 -4.52 -7.54 6.33
CA TYR A 72 -3.64 -7.80 5.19
C TYR A 72 -3.25 -9.28 5.10
N LEU A 73 -2.86 -9.90 6.23
CA LEU A 73 -2.46 -11.31 6.28
C LEU A 73 -3.63 -12.29 6.11
N SER A 74 -4.85 -11.92 6.49
CA SER A 74 -6.04 -12.75 6.24
C SER A 74 -6.66 -12.51 4.86
N TRP A 75 -6.30 -11.40 4.18
CA TRP A 75 -6.84 -11.08 2.86
C TRP A 75 -6.38 -12.10 1.81
N GLY A 76 -7.24 -13.07 1.50
CA GLY A 76 -6.91 -14.20 0.63
C GLY A 76 -6.64 -13.84 -0.83
N PHE A 77 -6.99 -12.62 -1.26
CA PHE A 77 -6.76 -12.16 -2.64
C PHE A 77 -5.37 -11.55 -2.86
N LYS A 78 -4.59 -11.26 -1.82
CA LYS A 78 -3.22 -10.75 -1.97
C LYS A 78 -2.31 -11.68 -2.79
N SER A 79 -2.59 -12.98 -2.79
CA SER A 79 -1.87 -13.99 -3.57
C SER A 79 -2.43 -14.23 -4.98
N ARG A 80 -3.46 -13.48 -5.39
CA ARG A 80 -4.13 -13.57 -6.70
C ARG A 80 -4.32 -12.19 -7.35
N PRO A 81 -3.26 -11.38 -7.49
CA PRO A 81 -3.37 -10.02 -8.00
C PRO A 81 -3.97 -9.94 -9.41
N ALA A 82 -3.75 -10.92 -10.30
CA ALA A 82 -4.36 -10.90 -11.64
C ALA A 82 -5.88 -11.05 -11.60
N ARG A 83 -6.40 -11.85 -10.65
CA ARG A 83 -7.85 -12.01 -10.48
C ARG A 83 -8.51 -10.73 -10.00
N LEU A 84 -7.88 -10.03 -9.04
CA LEU A 84 -8.36 -8.71 -8.61
C LEU A 84 -8.30 -7.71 -9.76
N ALA A 85 -7.23 -7.74 -10.56
CA ALA A 85 -7.11 -6.90 -11.73
C ALA A 85 -8.23 -7.10 -12.75
N GLU A 86 -8.62 -8.34 -13.01
CA GLU A 86 -9.74 -8.66 -13.89
C GLU A 86 -11.08 -8.12 -13.37
N MET A 87 -11.29 -8.13 -12.04
CA MET A 87 -12.54 -7.71 -11.42
C MET A 87 -12.68 -6.20 -11.28
N PHE A 88 -11.58 -5.49 -11.02
CA PHE A 88 -11.59 -4.10 -10.57
C PHE A 88 -10.82 -3.14 -11.47
N SER A 89 -10.35 -3.57 -12.65
CA SER A 89 -9.61 -2.69 -13.57
C SER A 89 -10.36 -1.40 -13.95
N ASN A 90 -11.69 -1.46 -13.98
CA ASN A 90 -12.52 -0.34 -14.39
C ASN A 90 -12.78 0.64 -13.24
N SER A 91 -12.88 0.15 -12.00
CA SER A 91 -13.06 1.01 -10.82
C SER A 91 -11.77 1.67 -10.39
N GLY A 92 -10.63 0.99 -10.55
CA GLY A 92 -9.35 1.45 -10.00
C GLY A 92 -9.22 1.22 -8.49
N LEU A 93 -10.32 0.89 -7.81
CA LEU A 93 -10.38 0.71 -6.36
C LEU A 93 -10.80 -0.72 -6.00
N LEU A 94 -10.17 -1.25 -4.96
CA LEU A 94 -10.43 -2.55 -4.34
C LEU A 94 -11.20 -2.30 -3.03
N PRO A 95 -12.52 -2.55 -2.99
CA PRO A 95 -13.32 -2.26 -1.81
C PRO A 95 -13.01 -3.26 -0.70
N MET A 96 -12.60 -2.76 0.47
CA MET A 96 -12.25 -3.58 1.63
C MET A 96 -13.36 -3.66 2.67
N GLY A 97 -14.39 -2.82 2.54
CA GLY A 97 -15.45 -2.70 3.54
C GLY A 97 -14.99 -1.92 4.78
N PRO A 98 -15.87 -1.76 5.78
CA PRO A 98 -15.52 -1.04 7.00
C PRO A 98 -14.34 -1.71 7.72
N ALA A 99 -13.48 -0.90 8.35
CA ALA A 99 -12.52 -1.44 9.31
C ALA A 99 -13.26 -2.04 10.50
N ALA A 100 -12.65 -3.06 11.12
CA ALA A 100 -13.09 -3.49 12.43
C ALA A 100 -12.78 -2.38 13.44
N ASP A 101 -13.77 -2.03 14.26
CA ASP A 101 -13.56 -1.10 15.38
C ASP A 101 -12.52 -1.72 16.31
N ASN A 102 -11.37 -1.06 16.41
CA ASN A 102 -10.36 -1.37 17.42
C ASN A 102 -10.25 -0.14 18.31
N ASP A 103 -10.59 -0.29 19.59
CA ASP A 103 -10.55 0.77 20.61
C ASP A 103 -9.12 1.20 21.01
N GLN A 104 -8.11 1.02 20.15
CA GLN A 104 -6.73 1.40 20.43
C GLN A 104 -6.49 2.87 20.06
N GLU A 105 -7.01 3.77 20.88
CA GLU A 105 -6.63 5.18 20.87
C GLU A 105 -5.27 5.36 21.57
N GLY A 106 -4.35 6.13 20.97
CA GLY A 106 -3.13 6.61 21.63
C GLY A 106 -1.81 6.01 21.14
N GLU A 107 -1.77 4.78 20.61
CA GLU A 107 -0.54 4.18 20.09
C GLU A 107 -0.41 4.36 18.57
N PRO A 108 0.81 4.55 18.01
CA PRO A 108 1.05 4.50 16.58
C PRO A 108 0.44 3.23 15.98
N GLN A 109 -0.25 3.37 14.86
CA GLN A 109 -0.86 2.23 14.16
C GLN A 109 -0.17 2.02 12.82
N LEU A 110 0.22 0.78 12.55
CA LEU A 110 0.71 0.39 11.23
C LEU A 110 -0.48 0.17 10.30
N GLY A 111 -0.49 0.90 9.19
CA GLY A 111 -1.37 0.63 8.08
C GLY A 111 -0.58 0.23 6.85
N ILE A 112 -1.07 -0.82 6.22
CA ILE A 112 -0.54 -1.34 4.96
C ILE A 112 -1.51 -0.91 3.89
N LEU A 113 -1.06 -0.15 2.89
CA LEU A 113 -1.86 0.20 1.73
C LEU A 113 -1.50 -0.75 0.57
N PRO A 114 -2.31 -1.79 0.29
CA PRO A 114 -2.07 -2.70 -0.80
C PRO A 114 -2.45 -2.09 -2.14
N MET A 115 -1.68 -2.47 -3.14
CA MET A 115 -1.77 -1.95 -4.48
C MET A 115 -1.53 -3.06 -5.51
N ILE A 116 -2.04 -2.87 -6.71
CA ILE A 116 -1.71 -3.72 -7.86
C ILE A 116 -1.39 -2.83 -9.05
N ALA A 117 -0.12 -2.84 -9.48
CA ALA A 117 0.26 -2.20 -10.73
C ALA A 117 -0.01 -3.13 -11.92
N LEU A 118 -0.59 -2.58 -12.99
CA LEU A 118 -0.84 -3.28 -14.24
C LEU A 118 0.19 -2.84 -15.26
N ILE A 119 1.07 -3.77 -15.65
CA ILE A 119 2.30 -3.46 -16.37
C ILE A 119 2.42 -4.33 -17.60
N GLN A 120 2.72 -3.73 -18.75
CA GLN A 120 3.04 -4.49 -19.95
C GLN A 120 4.44 -5.11 -19.82
N ASP A 121 4.64 -6.30 -20.39
CA ASP A 121 5.92 -7.04 -20.34
C ASP A 121 7.14 -6.16 -20.66
N ARG A 122 7.03 -5.32 -21.70
CA ARG A 122 8.08 -4.40 -22.14
C ARG A 122 8.47 -3.30 -21.13
N GLY A 123 7.60 -2.97 -20.19
CA GLY A 123 7.81 -1.92 -19.19
C GLY A 123 8.18 -2.44 -17.80
N LEU A 124 8.38 -3.75 -17.65
CA LEU A 124 8.68 -4.35 -16.34
C LEU A 124 10.06 -3.95 -15.80
N ASN A 125 11.06 -3.79 -16.67
CA ASN A 125 12.41 -3.41 -16.26
C ASN A 125 12.41 -1.96 -15.73
N ASP A 126 11.95 -1.01 -16.56
CA ASP A 126 11.81 0.41 -16.18
C ASP A 126 10.99 0.59 -14.90
N PHE A 127 9.92 -0.21 -14.73
CA PHE A 127 9.12 -0.18 -13.53
C PHE A 127 9.88 -0.69 -12.29
N SER A 128 10.69 -1.73 -12.44
CA SER A 128 11.47 -2.28 -11.34
C SER A 128 12.54 -1.31 -10.86
N GLU A 129 13.10 -0.50 -11.76
CA GLU A 129 14.06 0.55 -11.42
C GLU A 129 13.41 1.67 -10.58
N ARG A 130 12.13 1.99 -10.86
CA ARG A 130 11.37 3.03 -10.14
C ARG A 130 10.84 2.60 -8.79
N LEU A 131 10.77 1.28 -8.52
CA LEU A 131 10.24 0.78 -7.27
C LEU A 131 11.19 1.10 -6.11
N GLY A 132 10.63 1.62 -5.03
CA GLY A 132 11.41 2.05 -3.87
C GLY A 132 12.08 3.42 -4.01
N GLU A 133 11.99 4.08 -5.17
CA GLU A 133 12.38 5.48 -5.30
C GLU A 133 11.46 6.37 -4.46
N GLU A 134 12.00 7.47 -3.93
CA GLU A 134 11.17 8.46 -3.25
C GLU A 134 10.11 9.03 -4.21
N LEU A 135 8.91 9.33 -3.67
CA LEU A 135 7.87 9.97 -4.46
C LEU A 135 8.40 11.29 -5.04
N ALA A 136 8.34 11.42 -6.37
CA ALA A 136 8.66 12.66 -7.06
C ALA A 136 7.90 13.83 -6.43
N GLU A 137 8.52 15.00 -6.28
CA GLU A 137 8.03 16.10 -5.45
C GLU A 137 6.54 16.44 -5.68
N VAL A 138 6.12 16.57 -6.94
CA VAL A 138 4.71 16.85 -7.29
C VAL A 138 3.77 15.73 -6.82
N SER A 139 4.19 14.47 -6.99
CA SER A 139 3.42 13.30 -6.55
C SER A 139 3.38 13.19 -5.04
N ARG A 140 4.50 13.50 -4.36
CA ARG A 140 4.60 13.56 -2.90
C ARG A 140 3.63 14.58 -2.31
N VAL A 141 3.65 15.81 -2.81
CA VAL A 141 2.75 16.87 -2.33
C VAL A 141 1.28 16.50 -2.58
N SER A 142 0.97 15.98 -3.77
CA SER A 142 -0.38 15.54 -4.11
C SER A 142 -0.86 14.40 -3.20
N PHE A 143 0.01 13.41 -2.96
CA PHE A 143 -0.26 12.30 -2.05
C PHE A 143 -0.50 12.78 -0.62
N GLN A 144 0.40 13.62 -0.09
CA GLN A 144 0.28 14.18 1.26
C GLN A 144 -1.01 14.99 1.42
N ASN A 145 -1.36 15.85 0.47
CA ASN A 145 -2.60 16.63 0.52
C ASN A 145 -3.87 15.77 0.49
N ALA A 146 -3.86 14.72 -0.33
CA ALA A 146 -4.97 13.77 -0.40
C ALA A 146 -5.13 12.99 0.92
N ILE A 147 -4.00 12.52 1.48
CA ILE A 147 -4.00 11.83 2.77
C ILE A 147 -4.41 12.77 3.91
N TYR A 148 -3.91 14.00 3.95
CA TYR A 148 -4.20 14.93 5.03
C TYR A 148 -5.68 15.25 5.10
N SER A 149 -6.32 15.43 3.94
CA SER A 149 -7.76 15.65 3.86
C SER A 149 -8.54 14.42 4.34
N ALA A 150 -8.13 13.22 3.91
CA ALA A 150 -8.77 11.97 4.31
C ALA A 150 -8.59 11.63 5.81
N LEU A 151 -7.49 12.08 6.42
CA LEU A 151 -7.12 11.74 7.80
C LEU A 151 -7.29 12.91 8.80
N GLY A 152 -7.86 14.03 8.33
CA GLY A 152 -8.04 15.25 9.14
C GLY A 152 -6.74 15.72 9.78
N LEU A 153 -5.64 15.72 9.03
CA LEU A 153 -4.31 16.11 9.50
C LEU A 153 -4.15 17.65 9.40
N ILE A 154 -3.75 18.26 10.51
CA ILE A 154 -3.47 19.67 10.76
C ILE A 154 -1.95 19.94 10.67
N PRO A 155 -1.48 20.69 9.66
CA PRO A 155 -0.08 21.03 9.50
C PRO A 155 0.59 21.53 10.79
N GLY A 156 1.71 20.90 11.16
CA GLY A 156 2.49 21.25 12.35
C GLY A 156 2.10 20.48 13.62
N TYR A 157 0.94 19.83 13.65
CA TYR A 157 0.52 18.95 14.76
C TYR A 157 0.60 17.45 14.40
N ASP A 158 0.67 17.13 13.11
CA ASP A 158 0.76 15.76 12.62
C ASP A 158 1.98 15.52 11.75
N LEU A 159 2.31 14.23 11.68
CA LEU A 159 3.34 13.71 10.81
C LEU A 159 2.83 12.43 10.15
N LEU A 160 2.76 12.44 8.81
CA LEU A 160 2.58 11.23 8.02
C LEU A 160 3.95 10.63 7.71
N LEU A 161 4.21 9.44 8.25
CA LEU A 161 5.39 8.64 7.92
C LEU A 161 4.97 7.51 7.00
N TYR A 162 5.74 7.29 5.93
CA TYR A 162 5.47 6.21 4.99
C TYR A 162 6.75 5.81 4.27
N THR A 163 6.75 4.60 3.73
CA THR A 163 7.78 4.17 2.77
C THR A 163 7.25 4.29 1.35
N PRO A 164 8.10 4.51 0.34
CA PRO A 164 7.66 4.44 -1.04
C PRO A 164 7.01 3.09 -1.41
N PRO A 165 6.20 3.03 -2.49
CA PRO A 165 5.68 1.77 -2.98
C PRO A 165 6.78 0.76 -3.27
N CYS A 166 6.64 -0.44 -2.73
CA CYS A 166 7.58 -1.54 -2.90
C CYS A 166 6.85 -2.86 -3.20
N PRO A 167 7.53 -3.89 -3.72
CA PRO A 167 6.93 -5.21 -3.89
C PRO A 167 6.36 -5.75 -2.58
N ALA A 168 5.18 -6.38 -2.63
CA ALA A 168 4.51 -6.90 -1.45
C ALA A 168 5.35 -7.88 -0.60
N GLN A 169 6.27 -8.63 -1.23
CA GLN A 169 7.21 -9.51 -0.52
C GLN A 169 8.21 -8.71 0.35
N GLY A 170 8.49 -7.46 0.01
CA GLY A 170 9.41 -6.56 0.72
C GLY A 170 8.77 -5.82 1.89
N LEU A 171 7.55 -6.18 2.32
CA LEU A 171 6.82 -5.46 3.36
C LEU A 171 7.59 -5.37 4.69
N ASN A 172 8.32 -6.41 5.10
CA ASN A 172 9.13 -6.36 6.32
C ASN A 172 10.23 -5.28 6.23
N HIS A 173 10.91 -5.16 5.09
CA HIS A 173 11.91 -4.11 4.89
C HIS A 173 11.27 -2.70 4.92
N ALA A 174 10.06 -2.56 4.37
CA ALA A 174 9.31 -1.31 4.47
C ALA A 174 8.92 -0.99 5.92
N ILE A 175 8.48 -1.99 6.71
CA ILE A 175 8.18 -1.83 8.14
C ILE A 175 9.44 -1.43 8.91
N ASP A 176 10.59 -2.04 8.65
CA ASP A 176 11.86 -1.70 9.31
C ASP A 176 12.30 -0.26 9.00
N SER A 177 12.16 0.15 7.74
CA SER A 177 12.44 1.53 7.32
C SER A 177 11.49 2.52 7.99
N LEU A 178 10.20 2.19 8.06
CA LEU A 178 9.20 3.00 8.74
C LEU A 178 9.46 3.10 10.25
N ASN A 179 9.89 2.00 10.88
CA ASN A 179 10.27 1.96 12.30
C ASN A 179 11.45 2.89 12.59
N ALA A 180 12.43 2.97 11.69
CA ALA A 180 13.54 3.91 11.82
C ALA A 180 13.06 5.37 11.79
N SER A 181 12.23 5.72 10.79
CA SER A 181 11.62 7.06 10.71
C SER A 181 10.73 7.38 11.91
N LEU A 182 9.97 6.39 12.40
CA LEU A 182 9.12 6.51 13.57
C LEU A 182 9.95 6.80 14.83
N LYS A 183 11.03 6.05 15.04
CA LYS A 183 11.93 6.25 16.17
C LYS A 183 12.55 7.64 16.16
N GLU A 184 13.10 8.07 15.02
CA GLU A 184 13.67 9.41 14.84
C GLU A 184 12.62 10.49 15.15
N ALA A 185 11.40 10.30 14.68
CA ALA A 185 10.26 11.16 14.98
C ALA A 185 10.06 11.34 16.49
N PHE A 186 9.94 10.25 17.25
CA PHE A 186 9.74 10.33 18.70
C PHE A 186 10.93 10.96 19.44
N GLU A 187 12.16 10.66 19.01
CA GLU A 187 13.38 11.27 19.54
C GLU A 187 13.40 12.79 19.34
N GLN A 188 13.07 13.27 18.14
CA GLN A 188 13.00 14.72 17.84
C GLN A 188 11.95 15.45 18.67
N ALA A 189 10.87 14.78 19.08
CA ALA A 189 9.86 15.35 19.97
C ALA A 189 10.15 15.17 21.47
N ALA A 190 11.30 14.59 21.83
CA ALA A 190 11.68 14.32 23.21
C ALA A 190 10.60 13.51 24.00
N VAL A 191 9.96 12.55 23.33
CA VAL A 191 8.96 11.65 23.92
C VAL A 191 9.43 10.19 23.87
N PRO A 192 9.06 9.34 24.85
CA PRO A 192 9.44 7.93 24.84
C PRO A 192 8.90 7.20 23.60
N PHE A 193 9.76 6.46 22.92
CA PHE A 193 9.37 5.62 21.80
C PHE A 193 8.58 4.39 22.31
N PRO A 194 7.32 4.17 21.87
CA PRO A 194 6.47 3.09 22.37
C PRO A 194 6.95 1.69 21.95
N GLY A 195 7.85 1.62 20.96
CA GLY A 195 8.37 0.37 20.42
C GLY A 195 8.12 0.24 18.91
N PRO A 196 8.85 -0.65 18.22
CA PRO A 196 8.70 -0.84 16.80
C PRO A 196 7.43 -1.64 16.48
N PHE A 197 6.89 -1.42 15.28
CA PHE A 197 5.90 -2.33 14.70
C PHE A 197 6.50 -3.72 14.51
N PRO A 198 5.71 -4.78 14.76
CA PRO A 198 6.18 -6.15 14.62
C PRO A 198 6.42 -6.52 13.15
N THR A 199 7.44 -7.34 12.91
CA THR A 199 7.67 -7.95 11.60
C THR A 199 6.69 -9.09 11.35
N LEU A 200 6.39 -9.32 10.07
CA LEU A 200 5.45 -10.35 9.64
C LEU A 200 6.15 -11.68 9.40
N PRO A 201 5.46 -12.82 9.57
CA PRO A 201 6.03 -14.13 9.23
C PRO A 201 6.46 -14.19 7.76
N GLU A 202 7.73 -14.51 7.49
CA GLU A 202 8.27 -14.58 6.14
C GLU A 202 7.48 -15.55 5.24
N SER A 203 6.99 -16.65 5.82
CA SER A 203 6.16 -17.64 5.11
C SER A 203 4.86 -17.05 4.56
N ALA A 204 4.30 -16.04 5.24
CA ALA A 204 3.08 -15.37 4.78
C ALA A 204 3.37 -14.46 3.56
N LEU A 205 4.51 -13.76 3.56
CA LEU A 205 4.93 -12.87 2.48
C LEU A 205 5.45 -13.65 1.26
N ALA A 206 6.17 -14.75 1.47
CA ALA A 206 6.71 -15.59 0.41
C ALA A 206 5.61 -16.20 -0.50
N SER A 207 4.38 -16.33 0.02
CA SER A 207 3.22 -16.81 -0.73
C SER A 207 2.69 -15.82 -1.77
N ILE A 208 3.11 -14.55 -1.70
CA ILE A 208 2.65 -13.49 -2.60
C ILE A 208 3.50 -13.53 -3.87
N PRO A 209 2.91 -13.61 -5.08
CA PRO A 209 3.69 -13.65 -6.31
C PRO A 209 4.37 -12.29 -6.58
N LEU A 210 5.58 -12.30 -7.15
CA LEU A 210 6.24 -11.06 -7.61
C LEU A 210 5.47 -10.39 -8.76
N LYS A 211 4.88 -11.20 -9.65
CA LYS A 211 3.99 -10.77 -10.73
C LYS A 211 3.12 -11.94 -11.17
N GLU A 212 1.91 -11.66 -11.64
CA GLU A 212 0.99 -12.66 -12.18
C GLU A 212 0.46 -12.19 -13.56
N PRO A 213 0.47 -13.03 -14.60
CA PRO A 213 -0.04 -12.63 -15.91
C PRO A 213 -1.57 -12.50 -15.88
N CYS A 214 -2.09 -11.39 -16.41
CA CYS A 214 -3.53 -11.17 -16.58
C CYS A 214 -4.04 -11.98 -17.79
N ALA A 215 -5.20 -12.62 -17.67
CA ALA A 215 -5.68 -13.56 -18.68
C ALA A 215 -6.52 -12.92 -19.81
N LYS A 216 -6.31 -11.64 -20.14
CA LYS A 216 -7.09 -10.95 -21.18
C LYS A 216 -6.96 -11.61 -22.56
#